data_AF-A0A4P6VYN5-F1
#
_entry.id   AF-A0A4P6VYN5-F1
#
_cell.length_a   1.000
_cell.length_b   1.000
_cell.length_c   1.000
_cell.angle_alpha   90.00
_cell.angle_beta   90.00
_cell.angle_gamma   90.00
#
_symmetry.space_group_name_H-M   'P 1'
#
loop_
_entity.id
_entity.type
_entity.pdbx_description
1 polymer ?
#
loop_
_entity_poly.entity_id
_entity_poly.type
_entity_poly.pdbx_seq_one_letter_code
_entity_poly.pdbx_strand_id
1 'polypeptide(L)'
;MSRTITTKISVADLDFVIQYLILLSQSKRAFQLDIPLYKSRNRIKLYESAILLETALMEKKDQDFIDAIDRICVDIEGIVKSTIPTEEIQKLKTAIRQKRYKNNDFNRLLNEYNSTQTFLAERRLNS
;
A
#
# COMPACT_ATOMS: atom_id res chain seq x y z
N MET A 1 16.09 -0.88 -29.44
CA MET A 1 16.18 -1.91 -28.38
C MET A 1 15.00 -1.73 -27.44
N SER A 2 14.04 -2.67 -27.44
CA SER A 2 12.97 -2.69 -26.46
C SER A 2 13.59 -2.91 -25.08
N ARG A 3 13.42 -1.97 -24.16
CA ARG A 3 13.83 -2.18 -22.76
C ARG A 3 13.02 -3.36 -22.24
N THR A 4 13.68 -4.47 -21.97
CA THR A 4 13.09 -5.61 -21.26
C THR A 4 12.67 -5.09 -19.89
N ILE A 5 11.38 -4.81 -19.71
CA ILE A 5 10.82 -4.45 -18.41
C ILE A 5 10.86 -5.74 -17.59
N THR A 6 11.86 -5.88 -16.74
CA THR A 6 11.94 -7.00 -15.79
C THR A 6 10.71 -6.96 -14.90
N THR A 7 9.82 -7.92 -15.10
CA THR A 7 8.56 -8.12 -14.35
C THR A 7 8.76 -8.82 -13.00
N LYS A 8 10.01 -9.05 -12.57
CA LYS A 8 10.30 -9.62 -11.25
C LYS A 8 9.87 -8.63 -10.17
N ILE A 9 8.81 -8.98 -9.45
CA ILE A 9 8.33 -8.28 -8.27
C ILE A 9 9.20 -8.75 -7.10
N SER A 10 9.82 -7.81 -6.39
CA SER A 10 10.63 -8.08 -5.21
C SER A 10 9.82 -7.91 -3.92
N VAL A 11 10.33 -8.44 -2.80
CA VAL A 11 9.75 -8.20 -1.47
C VAL A 11 9.70 -6.70 -1.13
N ALA A 12 10.66 -5.91 -1.62
CA ALA A 12 10.64 -4.46 -1.47
C ALA A 12 9.49 -3.78 -2.24
N ASP A 13 9.05 -4.36 -3.37
CA ASP A 13 7.88 -3.87 -4.09
C ASP A 13 6.59 -4.21 -3.33
N LEU A 14 6.54 -5.37 -2.64
CA LEU A 14 5.43 -5.75 -1.76
C LEU A 14 5.33 -4.81 -0.56
N ASP A 15 6.44 -4.58 0.15
CA ASP A 15 6.54 -3.61 1.25
C ASP A 15 6.03 -2.23 0.82
N PHE A 16 6.49 -1.76 -0.33
CA PHE A 16 6.02 -0.50 -0.91
C PHE A 16 4.51 -0.48 -1.15
N VAL A 17 3.95 -1.55 -1.74
CA VAL A 17 2.50 -1.65 -1.98
C VAL A 17 1.73 -1.54 -0.67
N ILE A 18 2.17 -2.25 0.37
CA ILE A 18 1.52 -2.21 1.67
C ILE A 18 1.55 -0.81 2.26
N GLN A 19 2.72 -0.15 2.28
CA GLN A 19 2.85 1.23 2.76
C GLN A 19 1.95 2.19 1.97
N TYR A 20 1.93 2.06 0.64
CA TYR A 20 1.08 2.88 -0.22
C TYR A 20 -0.41 2.68 0.10
N LEU A 21 -0.86 1.43 0.26
CA LEU A 21 -2.24 1.12 0.61
C LEU A 21 -2.63 1.68 1.98
N ILE A 22 -1.71 1.62 2.96
CA ILE A 22 -1.95 2.17 4.29
C ILE A 22 -2.16 3.69 4.19
N LEU A 23 -1.24 4.39 3.52
CA LEU A 23 -1.36 5.84 3.33
C LEU A 23 -2.61 6.19 2.51
N LEU A 24 -2.92 5.42 1.47
CA LEU A 24 -4.11 5.62 0.65
C LEU A 24 -5.36 5.51 1.52
N SER A 25 -5.43 4.49 2.37
CA SER A 25 -6.57 4.28 3.28
C SER A 25 -6.83 5.47 4.20
N GLN A 26 -5.82 6.30 4.48
CA GLN A 26 -5.90 7.47 5.35
C GLN A 26 -5.92 8.80 4.57
N SER A 27 -5.80 8.76 3.24
CA SER A 27 -5.74 9.95 2.40
C SER A 27 -7.13 10.54 2.14
N LYS A 28 -7.18 11.86 1.91
CA LYS A 28 -8.39 12.56 1.43
C LYS A 28 -8.91 11.93 0.12
N ARG A 29 -8.02 11.47 -0.74
CA ARG A 29 -8.37 10.82 -2.01
C ARG A 29 -9.19 9.55 -1.82
N ALA A 30 -8.88 8.72 -0.81
CA ALA A 30 -9.70 7.54 -0.53
C ALA A 30 -11.13 7.90 -0.12
N PHE A 31 -11.32 9.01 0.61
CA PHE A 31 -12.66 9.51 0.91
C PHE A 31 -13.37 10.04 -0.34
N GLN A 32 -12.68 10.80 -1.18
CA GLN A 32 -13.25 11.38 -2.41
C GLN A 32 -13.62 10.33 -3.46
N LEU A 33 -12.83 9.25 -3.56
CA LEU A 33 -13.05 8.16 -4.51
C LEU A 33 -13.87 7.01 -3.92
N ASP A 34 -14.45 7.19 -2.72
CA ASP A 34 -15.19 6.18 -1.95
C ASP A 34 -14.48 4.81 -1.93
N ILE A 35 -13.17 4.82 -1.71
CA ILE A 35 -12.37 3.59 -1.64
C ILE A 35 -12.74 2.88 -0.34
N PRO A 36 -13.38 1.69 -0.39
CA PRO A 36 -13.88 1.00 0.81
C PRO A 36 -12.75 0.50 1.73
N LEU A 37 -11.48 0.71 1.38
CA LEU A 37 -10.32 0.50 2.23
C LEU A 37 -10.37 1.34 3.53
N TYR A 38 -11.05 2.50 3.52
CA TYR A 38 -11.14 3.39 4.69
C TYR A 38 -12.10 2.88 5.79
N LYS A 39 -13.17 2.15 5.42
CA LYS A 39 -14.29 1.78 6.32
C LYS A 39 -14.48 0.27 6.56
N SER A 40 -13.63 -0.58 5.98
CA SER A 40 -13.87 -2.03 5.95
C SER A 40 -12.92 -2.84 6.83
N ARG A 41 -13.29 -4.09 7.10
CA ARG A 41 -12.41 -5.13 7.67
C ARG A 41 -11.10 -5.29 6.88
N ASN A 42 -11.07 -4.87 5.61
CA ASN A 42 -9.87 -4.92 4.78
C ASN A 42 -8.77 -3.97 5.30
N ARG A 43 -9.12 -2.90 6.03
CA ARG A 43 -8.14 -2.05 6.69
C ARG A 43 -7.37 -2.79 7.79
N ILE A 44 -8.08 -3.61 8.57
CA ILE A 44 -7.48 -4.43 9.63
C ILE A 44 -6.56 -5.47 9.00
N LYS A 45 -7.04 -6.20 7.99
CA LYS A 45 -6.24 -7.18 7.24
C LYS A 45 -5.00 -6.57 6.61
N LEU A 46 -5.09 -5.31 6.15
CA LEU A 46 -3.93 -4.59 5.61
C LEU A 46 -2.87 -4.35 6.70
N TYR A 47 -3.28 -3.92 7.90
CA TYR A 47 -2.34 -3.77 9.02
C TYR A 47 -1.78 -5.11 9.49
N GLU A 48 -2.60 -6.17 9.56
CA GLU A 48 -2.14 -7.52 9.87
C GLU A 48 -1.09 -7.99 8.85
N SER A 49 -1.33 -7.74 7.55
CA SER A 49 -0.37 -8.07 6.48
C SER A 49 0.93 -7.28 6.60
N ALA A 50 0.87 -6.02 7.02
CA ALA A 50 2.05 -5.19 7.26
C ALA A 50 2.89 -5.73 8.43
N ILE A 51 2.25 -6.06 9.55
CA ILE A 51 2.91 -6.67 10.71
C ILE A 51 3.52 -8.00 10.31
N LEU A 52 2.78 -8.85 9.58
CA LEU A 52 3.27 -10.15 9.15
C LEU A 52 4.50 -10.04 8.24
N LEU A 53 4.55 -9.01 7.39
CA LEU A 53 5.71 -8.73 6.54
C LEU A 53 6.91 -8.30 7.38
N GLU A 54 6.72 -7.39 8.34
CA GLU A 54 7.79 -6.95 9.24
C GLU A 54 8.34 -8.12 10.06
N THR A 55 7.46 -8.94 10.65
CA THR A 55 7.84 -10.17 11.35
C THR A 55 8.59 -11.13 10.43
N ALA A 56 8.13 -11.33 9.19
CA ALA A 56 8.80 -12.21 8.24
C ALA A 56 10.22 -11.72 7.92
N LEU A 57 10.40 -10.41 7.71
CA LEU A 57 11.70 -9.80 7.41
C LEU A 57 12.68 -9.87 8.59
N MET A 58 12.18 -9.86 9.83
CA MET A 58 13.02 -9.86 11.03
C MET A 58 13.32 -11.26 11.58
N GLU A 59 12.33 -12.15 11.57
CA GLU A 59 12.35 -13.37 12.39
C GLU A 59 12.36 -14.67 11.58
N LYS A 60 11.88 -14.64 10.33
CA LYS A 60 11.72 -15.86 9.51
C LYS A 60 12.89 -16.06 8.56
N LYS A 61 13.15 -17.33 8.23
CA LYS A 61 14.21 -17.73 7.29
C LYS A 61 13.71 -18.82 6.36
N ASP A 62 14.41 -18.97 5.23
CA ASP A 62 14.23 -20.07 4.29
C ASP A 62 12.76 -20.28 3.89
N GLN A 63 12.21 -21.48 4.09
CA GLN A 63 10.85 -21.82 3.66
C GLN A 63 9.77 -21.05 4.43
N ASP A 64 9.96 -20.84 5.74
CA ASP A 64 9.00 -20.09 6.56
C ASP A 64 8.89 -18.64 6.12
N PHE A 65 9.99 -18.07 5.61
CA PHE A 65 9.98 -16.74 5.00
C PHE A 65 9.17 -16.74 3.70
N ILE A 66 9.44 -17.68 2.79
CA ILE A 66 8.74 -17.78 1.51
C ILE A 66 7.24 -17.95 1.72
N ASP A 67 6.82 -18.87 2.59
CA ASP A 67 5.42 -19.15 2.87
C ASP A 67 4.70 -17.92 3.48
N ALA A 68 5.41 -17.16 4.33
CA ALA A 68 4.88 -15.92 4.87
C ALA A 68 4.67 -14.87 3.78
N ILE A 69 5.66 -14.67 2.90
CA ILE A 69 5.56 -13.71 1.79
C ILE A 69 4.45 -14.09 0.81
N ASP A 70 4.32 -15.37 0.46
CA ASP A 70 3.27 -15.85 -0.44
C ASP A 70 1.88 -15.60 0.15
N ARG A 71 1.70 -15.88 1.44
CA ARG A 71 0.44 -15.59 2.15
C ARG A 71 0.10 -14.10 2.12
N ILE A 72 1.08 -13.24 2.42
CA ILE A 72 0.90 -11.78 2.36
C ILE A 72 0.51 -11.34 0.95
N CYS A 73 1.12 -11.92 -0.10
CA CYS A 73 0.78 -11.58 -1.48
C CYS A 73 -0.69 -11.90 -1.79
N VAL A 74 -1.20 -13.04 -1.34
CA VAL A 74 -2.61 -13.43 -1.51
C VAL A 74 -3.54 -12.48 -0.77
N ASP A 75 -3.21 -12.13 0.48
CA ASP A 75 -4.03 -11.23 1.29
C ASP A 75 -4.11 -9.82 0.68
N ILE A 76 -2.96 -9.28 0.25
CA ILE A 76 -2.89 -7.98 -0.42
C ILE A 76 -3.62 -7.99 -1.75
N GLU A 77 -3.50 -9.06 -2.55
CA GLU A 77 -4.25 -9.17 -3.80
C GLU A 77 -5.77 -9.17 -3.55
N GLY A 78 -6.23 -9.88 -2.52
CA GLY A 78 -7.64 -9.90 -2.11
C GLY A 78 -8.14 -8.51 -1.67
N ILE A 79 -7.34 -7.78 -0.91
CA ILE A 79 -7.65 -6.40 -0.50
C ILE A 79 -7.73 -5.48 -1.71
N VAL A 80 -6.73 -5.52 -2.59
CA VAL A 80 -6.67 -4.65 -3.77
C VAL A 80 -7.86 -4.90 -4.70
N LYS A 81 -8.18 -6.17 -5.00
CA LYS A 81 -9.33 -6.52 -5.86
C LYS A 81 -10.68 -6.11 -5.26
N SER A 82 -10.83 -6.22 -3.94
CA SER A 82 -12.10 -5.92 -3.28
C SER A 82 -12.30 -4.44 -2.94
N THR A 83 -11.22 -3.64 -2.97
CA THR A 83 -11.29 -2.25 -2.53
C THR A 83 -10.85 -1.20 -3.54
N ILE A 84 -10.09 -1.55 -4.56
CA ILE A 84 -9.55 -0.56 -5.50
C ILE A 84 -10.18 -0.78 -6.88
N PRO A 85 -10.72 0.28 -7.51
CA PRO A 85 -11.19 0.21 -8.89
C PRO A 85 -10.09 -0.29 -9.85
N THR A 86 -10.45 -1.10 -10.84
CA THR A 86 -9.50 -1.73 -11.76
C THR A 86 -8.57 -0.73 -12.45
N GLU A 87 -9.07 0.46 -12.77
CA GLU A 87 -8.27 1.54 -13.38
C GLU A 87 -7.12 2.02 -12.47
N GLU A 88 -7.40 2.20 -11.18
CA GLU A 88 -6.38 2.59 -10.19
C GLU A 88 -5.39 1.45 -9.93
N ILE A 89 -5.84 0.18 -9.98
CA ILE A 89 -4.94 -0.98 -9.93
C ILE A 89 -3.95 -0.94 -11.09
N GLN A 90 -4.37 -0.61 -12.31
CA GLN A 90 -3.48 -0.55 -13.46
C GLN A 90 -2.48 0.61 -13.36
N LYS A 91 -2.89 1.77 -12.82
CA LYS A 91 -1.98 2.87 -12.51
C LYS A 91 -0.93 2.44 -11.49
N LEU A 92 -1.34 1.77 -10.40
CA LEU A 92 -0.45 1.26 -9.37
C LEU A 92 0.54 0.22 -9.94
N LYS A 93 0.06 -0.76 -10.70
CA LYS A 93 0.90 -1.75 -11.40
C LYS A 93 1.92 -1.09 -12.32
N THR A 94 1.51 -0.06 -13.05
CA THR A 94 2.39 0.69 -13.95
C THR A 94 3.46 1.47 -13.16
N ALA A 95 3.05 2.13 -12.08
CA ALA A 95 3.97 2.85 -11.20
C ALA A 95 5.03 1.92 -10.60
N ILE A 96 4.62 0.75 -10.10
CA ILE A 96 5.48 -0.32 -9.55
C ILE A 96 6.47 -0.82 -10.60
N ARG A 97 5.98 -1.25 -11.76
CA ARG A 97 6.83 -1.77 -12.86
C ARG A 97 7.86 -0.76 -13.34
N GLN A 98 7.51 0.53 -13.32
CA GLN A 98 8.41 1.59 -13.77
C GLN A 98 9.34 2.10 -12.66
N LYS A 99 9.24 1.57 -11.43
CA LYS A 99 9.91 2.09 -10.22
C LYS A 99 9.69 3.59 -9.97
N ARG A 100 8.66 4.18 -10.60
CA ARG A 100 8.32 5.61 -10.50
C ARG A 100 7.65 5.97 -9.18
N TYR A 101 7.19 4.96 -8.47
CA TYR A 101 6.61 5.09 -7.15
C TYR A 101 7.57 5.72 -6.12
N LYS A 102 8.89 5.56 -6.30
CA LYS A 102 9.90 6.20 -5.44
C LYS A 102 10.04 7.70 -5.67
N ASN A 103 9.56 8.25 -6.79
CA ASN A 103 9.91 9.61 -7.20
C ASN A 103 8.77 10.64 -7.19
N ASN A 104 7.47 10.29 -7.15
CA ASN A 104 6.42 11.33 -7.15
C ASN A 104 5.10 10.93 -6.46
N ASP A 105 4.54 9.76 -6.76
CA ASP A 105 3.19 9.43 -6.26
C ASP A 105 3.15 9.13 -4.76
N PHE A 106 4.18 8.49 -4.22
CA PHE A 106 4.27 8.24 -2.78
C PHE A 106 4.44 9.54 -1.99
N ASN A 107 5.36 10.42 -2.41
CA ASN A 107 5.58 11.71 -1.77
C ASN A 107 4.33 12.59 -1.81
N ARG A 108 3.58 12.54 -2.91
CA ARG A 108 2.28 13.21 -3.00
C ARG A 108 1.28 12.66 -1.98
N LEU A 109 1.15 11.34 -1.89
CA LEU A 109 0.25 10.69 -0.92
C LEU A 109 0.66 11.00 0.53
N LEU A 110 1.97 10.98 0.80
CA LEU A 110 2.54 11.31 2.10
C LEU A 110 2.28 12.78 2.48
N ASN A 111 2.44 13.70 1.53
CA ASN A 111 2.10 15.11 1.74
C ASN A 111 0.60 15.31 1.99
N GLU A 112 -0.26 14.60 1.26
CA GLU A 112 -1.72 14.63 1.48
C GLU A 112 -2.09 14.07 2.87
N TYR A 113 -1.44 12.99 3.30
CA TYR A 113 -1.60 12.43 4.64
C TYR A 113 -1.15 13.41 5.72
N ASN A 114 0.05 13.98 5.61
CA ASN A 114 0.59 14.95 6.57
C ASN A 114 -0.31 16.19 6.67
N SER A 115 -0.78 16.71 5.53
CA SER A 115 -1.74 17.83 5.51
C SER A 115 -3.04 17.47 6.23
N THR A 116 -3.53 16.24 6.06
CA THR A 116 -4.72 15.75 6.76
C THR A 116 -4.49 15.67 8.27
N GLN A 117 -3.32 15.19 8.72
CA GLN A 117 -2.95 15.15 10.14
C GLN A 117 -2.87 16.56 10.75
N THR A 118 -2.22 17.51 10.07
CA THR A 118 -2.14 18.91 10.51
C THR A 118 -3.52 19.52 10.66
N PHE A 119 -4.38 19.37 9.66
CA PHE A 119 -5.76 19.87 9.73
C PHE A 119 -6.53 19.30 10.92
N LEU A 120 -6.43 17.99 11.17
CA LEU A 120 -7.10 17.35 12.30
C LEU A 120 -6.54 17.80 13.66
N ALA A 121 -5.23 18.04 13.75
CA ALA A 121 -4.57 18.54 14.95
C ALA A 121 -4.99 19.99 15.27
N GLU A 122 -5.00 20.88 14.28
CA GLU A 122 -5.46 22.26 14.41
C GLU A 122 -6.94 22.34 14.82
N ARG A 123 -7.78 21.44 14.27
CA ARG A 123 -9.20 21.39 14.62
C ARG A 123 -9.46 20.94 16.06
N ARG A 124 -8.56 20.14 16.66
CA ARG A 124 -8.64 19.73 18.08
C ARG A 124 -8.18 20.82 19.04
N LEU A 125 -7.28 21.71 18.61
CA LEU A 125 -6.82 22.83 19.44
C LEU A 125 -7.85 23.97 19.51
N ASN A 126 -8.73 24.05 18.50
CA ASN A 126 -9.78 25.06 18.38
C ASN A 126 -11.17 24.59 18.87
N SER A 127 -11.23 23.43 19.54
CA SER A 127 -12.44 22.82 20.12
C SER A 127 -12.26 22.62 21.60
#